data_AF-C6PY59-F1
#
_entry.id   AF-C6PY59-F1
#
_cell.length_a   1.000
_cell.length_b   1.000
_cell.length_c   1.000
_cell.angle_alpha   90.00
_cell.angle_beta   90.00
_cell.angle_gamma   90.00
#
_symmetry.space_group_name_H-M   'P 1'
#
loop_
_entity.id
_entity.type
_entity.pdbx_description
1 polymer ?
#
loop_
_entity_poly.entity_id
_entity_poly.type
_entity_poly.pdbx_seq_one_letter_code
_entity_poly.pdbx_strand_id
1 'polypeptide(L)'
;MIRKKLIPICIVLAAGVIWAPISAKGAGVTQVTNYVSQQPEVYNKVNFQVITYNDAPDALTKAIDTYKNTEGFVYYLDSTSNNLYVAVMSGEKPTGGYSIKVDSVEDANGKANILVEETKPDKNSLVNQMVTYPYTIIKTQVSSPNISVKNSSGKVYDLLGAKKDDDNPIIGSSFILGQLKNIYTTNDFIFLEIQNESNESELFYVNNNDQWKNKIKDLKLNSNVSVQYALGTPQKYNEKSAFPLSKINLPVDINWLKDKNWQDLKNYSNVSQNKQWKICFNQQLKEQNVNGSNVYVTDSNGNIIPTAVRLLEDKKSISITPYKPYELGQNYYIFITNKINGTDNSSFKGFRMNFQIMDSFTIK
;
A
#
# COMPACT_ATOMS: atom_id res chain seq x y z
N MET A 1 31.57 -28.29 24.87
CA MET A 1 32.04 -26.92 24.59
C MET A 1 31.33 -26.40 23.33
N ILE A 2 30.09 -25.91 23.48
CA ILE A 2 29.24 -25.49 22.35
C ILE A 2 29.51 -24.01 22.08
N ARG A 3 30.16 -23.71 20.95
CA ARG A 3 30.46 -22.35 20.49
C ARG A 3 29.16 -21.64 20.11
N LYS A 4 28.79 -20.59 20.85
CA LYS A 4 27.74 -19.62 20.46
C LYS A 4 28.18 -18.94 19.16
N LYS A 5 27.52 -19.24 18.04
CA LYS A 5 27.64 -18.45 16.81
C LYS A 5 26.78 -17.19 16.98
N LEU A 6 27.42 -16.06 17.26
CA LEU A 6 26.85 -14.73 17.05
C LEU A 6 26.61 -14.56 15.55
N ILE A 7 25.37 -14.27 15.15
CA ILE A 7 25.00 -14.02 13.75
C ILE A 7 25.14 -12.51 13.51
N PRO A 8 26.03 -12.06 12.61
CA PRO A 8 26.15 -10.64 12.29
C PRO A 8 25.06 -10.24 11.28
N ILE A 9 24.30 -9.21 11.63
CA ILE A 9 23.46 -8.44 10.71
C ILE A 9 24.35 -7.35 10.13
N CYS A 10 24.57 -7.37 8.81
CA CYS A 10 25.23 -6.27 8.12
C CYS A 10 24.19 -5.20 7.81
N ILE A 11 24.20 -4.10 8.57
CA ILE A 11 23.42 -2.91 8.27
C ILE A 11 24.29 -2.02 7.38
N VAL A 12 24.07 -2.09 6.06
CA VAL A 12 24.67 -1.11 5.15
C VAL A 12 23.80 0.13 5.17
N LEU A 13 24.32 1.18 5.81
CA LEU A 13 23.84 2.54 5.62
C LEU A 13 24.28 3.01 4.24
N ALA A 14 23.32 3.27 3.34
CA ALA A 14 23.57 4.19 2.25
C ALA A 14 23.62 5.62 2.84
N ALA A 15 24.73 5.96 3.50
CA ALA A 15 25.10 7.34 3.75
C ALA A 15 25.90 7.80 2.53
N GLY A 16 25.33 8.68 1.72
CA GLY A 16 26.04 9.31 0.60
C GLY A 16 27.19 10.13 1.15
N VAL A 17 28.42 9.65 0.99
CA VAL A 17 29.63 10.42 1.25
C VAL A 17 29.93 11.20 -0.02
N ILE A 18 29.67 12.50 -0.02
CA ILE A 18 30.19 13.40 -1.05
C ILE A 18 31.57 13.84 -0.58
N TRP A 19 32.61 13.39 -1.26
CA TRP A 19 33.94 13.99 -1.20
C TRP A 19 33.90 15.32 -1.96
N ALA A 20 34.34 16.40 -1.33
CA ALA A 20 34.70 17.63 -2.03
C ALA A 20 36.11 18.05 -1.59
N PRO A 21 36.98 18.52 -2.52
CA PRO A 21 38.29 19.03 -2.18
C PRO A 21 38.21 20.46 -1.61
N ILE A 22 39.35 20.88 -1.08
CA ILE A 22 39.59 21.98 -0.12
C ILE A 22 39.63 23.39 -0.77
N SER A 23 39.15 24.39 0.02
CA SER A 23 39.57 25.80 0.15
C SER A 23 39.19 26.87 -0.90
N ALA A 24 38.49 27.93 -0.46
CA ALA A 24 39.08 29.25 -0.14
C ALA A 24 38.03 30.30 0.33
N LYS A 25 38.47 31.25 1.16
CA LYS A 25 37.73 32.38 1.76
C LYS A 25 37.08 33.32 0.73
N GLY A 26 35.88 33.82 1.05
CA GLY A 26 35.27 35.00 0.42
C GLY A 26 33.94 35.35 1.07
N ALA A 27 33.79 36.61 1.49
CA ALA A 27 32.67 37.14 2.26
C ALA A 27 31.36 37.29 1.46
N GLY A 28 30.23 37.12 2.15
CA GLY A 28 28.94 37.76 1.89
C GLY A 28 28.22 37.43 0.57
N VAL A 29 27.06 36.79 0.66
CA VAL A 29 25.76 37.25 0.11
C VAL A 29 24.75 36.13 0.36
N THR A 30 23.69 36.47 1.09
CA THR A 30 22.50 35.64 1.30
C THR A 30 21.81 35.39 -0.04
N GLN A 31 21.76 34.15 -0.50
CA GLN A 31 20.82 33.74 -1.54
C GLN A 31 20.01 32.54 -1.06
N VAL A 32 18.71 32.79 -0.91
CA VAL A 32 17.69 31.78 -0.67
C VAL A 32 17.50 31.03 -1.98
N THR A 33 17.97 29.79 -2.06
CA THR A 33 17.66 28.91 -3.19
C THR A 33 16.89 27.71 -2.68
N ASN A 34 15.61 27.66 -3.05
CA ASN A 34 14.75 26.49 -2.94
C ASN A 34 15.35 25.33 -3.74
N TYR A 35 15.91 24.33 -3.04
CA TYR A 35 16.27 23.06 -3.66
C TYR A 35 15.09 22.09 -3.51
N VAL A 36 14.24 22.03 -4.54
CA VAL A 36 13.44 20.83 -4.81
C VAL A 36 14.44 19.77 -5.27
N SER A 37 14.81 18.83 -4.38
CA SER A 37 15.69 17.74 -4.76
C SER A 37 14.97 16.81 -5.73
N GLN A 38 15.31 16.88 -7.02
CA GLN A 38 15.00 15.82 -7.97
C GLN A 38 15.92 14.63 -7.65
N GLN A 39 15.50 13.79 -6.70
CA GLN A 39 16.08 12.45 -6.57
C GLN A 39 15.61 11.61 -7.76
N PRO A 40 16.48 10.78 -8.38
CA PRO A 40 16.04 9.85 -9.42
C PRO A 40 15.04 8.87 -8.81
N GLU A 41 13.81 8.84 -9.32
CA GLU A 41 12.84 7.81 -8.99
C GLU A 41 13.36 6.46 -9.50
N VAL A 42 13.53 5.50 -8.60
CA VAL A 42 13.88 4.12 -8.98
C VAL A 42 12.58 3.42 -9.37
N TYR A 43 12.38 3.23 -10.67
CA TYR A 43 11.28 2.44 -11.21
C TYR A 43 11.67 0.97 -11.20
N ASN A 44 10.97 0.13 -10.43
CA ASN A 44 11.11 -1.31 -10.55
C ASN A 44 10.11 -1.81 -11.59
N LYS A 45 10.58 -2.43 -12.67
CA LYS A 45 9.68 -3.02 -13.67
C LYS A 45 8.93 -4.20 -13.04
N VAL A 46 7.61 -4.12 -13.02
CA VAL A 46 6.74 -5.15 -12.45
C VAL A 46 6.27 -6.08 -13.56
N ASN A 47 6.30 -7.38 -13.28
CA ASN A 47 5.70 -8.35 -14.18
C ASN A 47 4.18 -8.20 -14.22
N PHE A 48 3.62 -8.23 -15.42
CA PHE A 48 2.18 -8.23 -15.65
C PHE A 48 1.82 -9.26 -16.71
N GLN A 49 0.57 -9.70 -16.68
CA GLN A 49 -0.02 -10.59 -17.66
C GLN A 49 -1.19 -9.86 -18.29
N VAL A 50 -1.24 -9.81 -19.62
CA VAL A 50 -2.47 -9.41 -20.32
C VAL A 50 -3.44 -10.57 -20.21
N ILE A 51 -4.66 -10.30 -19.75
CA ILE A 51 -5.70 -11.32 -19.58
C ILE A 51 -6.91 -10.98 -20.44
N THR A 52 -7.77 -11.98 -20.67
CA THR A 52 -9.01 -11.77 -21.42
C THR A 52 -10.15 -11.33 -20.51
N TYR A 53 -11.24 -10.84 -21.11
CA TYR A 53 -12.47 -10.48 -20.41
C TYR A 53 -13.02 -11.62 -19.54
N ASN A 54 -12.95 -12.85 -20.04
CA ASN A 54 -13.50 -14.03 -19.36
C ASN A 54 -12.62 -14.52 -18.20
N ASP A 55 -11.34 -14.13 -18.18
CA ASP A 55 -10.40 -14.47 -17.10
C ASP A 55 -10.36 -13.39 -16.00
N ALA A 56 -11.05 -12.27 -16.22
CA ALA A 56 -11.10 -11.15 -15.30
C ALA A 56 -12.19 -11.34 -14.23
N PRO A 57 -12.00 -10.82 -13.01
CA PRO A 57 -13.03 -10.87 -11.96
C PRO A 57 -14.33 -10.18 -12.39
N ASP A 58 -15.47 -10.77 -12.02
CA ASP A 58 -16.82 -10.27 -12.37
C ASP A 58 -17.06 -8.79 -12.02
N ALA A 59 -16.44 -8.31 -10.94
CA ALA A 59 -16.55 -6.91 -10.54
C ALA A 59 -15.84 -5.98 -11.55
N LEU A 60 -14.69 -6.39 -12.08
CA LEU A 60 -13.95 -5.62 -13.07
C LEU A 60 -14.68 -5.63 -14.42
N THR A 61 -15.20 -6.77 -14.84
CA THR A 61 -15.91 -6.90 -16.12
C THR A 61 -17.18 -6.04 -16.15
N LYS A 62 -17.95 -5.99 -15.05
CA LYS A 62 -19.08 -5.05 -14.90
C LYS A 62 -18.65 -3.58 -14.98
N ALA A 63 -17.51 -3.22 -14.41
CA ALA A 63 -16.99 -1.86 -14.50
C ALA A 63 -16.57 -1.52 -15.95
N ILE A 64 -15.94 -2.46 -16.65
CA ILE A 64 -15.61 -2.31 -18.08
C ILE A 64 -16.90 -2.07 -18.88
N ASP A 65 -17.94 -2.88 -18.67
CA ASP A 65 -19.19 -2.70 -19.42
C ASP A 65 -19.86 -1.34 -19.20
N THR A 66 -19.78 -0.83 -17.96
CA THR A 66 -20.28 0.50 -17.60
C THR A 66 -19.48 1.63 -18.27
N TYR A 67 -18.14 1.51 -18.28
CA TYR A 67 -17.25 2.63 -18.60
C TYR A 67 -16.50 2.52 -19.94
N LYS A 68 -16.67 1.45 -20.72
CA LYS A 68 -15.93 1.20 -21.98
C LYS A 68 -16.04 2.31 -23.03
N ASN A 69 -17.11 3.11 -23.00
CA ASN A 69 -17.30 4.27 -23.86
C ASN A 69 -16.54 5.52 -23.40
N THR A 70 -16.04 5.52 -22.16
CA THR A 70 -15.32 6.62 -21.53
C THR A 70 -13.84 6.30 -21.49
N GLU A 71 -13.02 7.28 -21.85
CA GLU A 71 -11.57 7.14 -21.76
C GLU A 71 -11.13 7.22 -20.29
N GLY A 72 -10.33 6.25 -19.85
CA GLY A 72 -9.86 6.17 -18.47
C GLY A 72 -9.48 4.76 -18.08
N PHE A 73 -9.40 4.49 -16.78
CA PHE A 73 -9.14 3.15 -16.28
C PHE A 73 -10.04 2.79 -15.10
N VAL A 74 -10.21 1.49 -14.87
CA VAL A 74 -10.82 0.90 -13.68
C VAL A 74 -9.93 -0.23 -13.17
N TYR A 75 -10.04 -0.59 -11.90
CA TYR A 75 -9.26 -1.69 -11.35
C TYR A 75 -10.01 -2.45 -10.27
N TYR A 76 -9.54 -3.67 -10.03
CA TYR A 76 -10.01 -4.56 -9.00
C TYR A 76 -8.82 -5.18 -8.29
N LEU A 77 -8.78 -5.11 -6.97
CA LEU A 77 -7.75 -5.75 -6.15
C LEU A 77 -8.35 -6.98 -5.45
N ASP A 78 -7.83 -8.16 -5.76
CA ASP A 78 -8.17 -9.36 -5.02
C ASP A 78 -7.41 -9.37 -3.69
N SER A 79 -8.13 -9.09 -2.60
CA SER A 79 -7.57 -9.07 -1.24
C SER A 79 -7.04 -10.42 -0.73
N THR A 80 -7.42 -11.53 -1.36
CA THR A 80 -6.99 -12.89 -0.96
C THR A 80 -5.66 -13.25 -1.61
N SER A 81 -5.53 -12.97 -2.91
CA SER A 81 -4.33 -13.31 -3.68
C SER A 81 -3.36 -12.14 -3.88
N ASN A 82 -3.75 -10.94 -3.45
CA ASN A 82 -3.06 -9.67 -3.68
C ASN A 82 -2.78 -9.38 -5.17
N ASN A 83 -3.61 -9.94 -6.06
CA ASN A 83 -3.55 -9.67 -7.50
C ASN A 83 -4.34 -8.40 -7.80
N LEU A 84 -3.67 -7.43 -8.44
CA LEU A 84 -4.29 -6.26 -9.00
C LEU A 84 -4.67 -6.53 -10.46
N TYR A 85 -5.91 -6.24 -10.80
CA TYR A 85 -6.44 -6.30 -12.15
C TYR A 85 -6.77 -4.89 -12.59
N VAL A 86 -6.27 -4.43 -13.73
CA VAL A 86 -6.52 -3.08 -14.25
C VAL A 86 -7.02 -3.17 -15.68
N ALA A 87 -8.11 -2.48 -15.98
CA ALA A 87 -8.60 -2.30 -17.33
C ALA A 87 -8.42 -0.83 -17.75
N VAL A 88 -7.75 -0.61 -18.89
CA VAL A 88 -7.56 0.73 -19.46
C VAL A 88 -8.37 0.82 -20.75
N MET A 89 -9.24 1.82 -20.85
CA MET A 89 -10.19 2.03 -21.93
C MET A 89 -9.82 3.29 -22.72
N SER A 90 -9.89 3.21 -24.04
CA SER A 90 -9.62 4.35 -24.94
C SER A 90 -10.86 5.22 -25.19
N GLY A 91 -11.98 4.87 -24.57
CA GLY A 91 -13.29 5.43 -24.86
C GLY A 91 -13.82 5.07 -26.25
N GLU A 92 -14.89 5.76 -26.64
CA GLU A 92 -15.53 5.62 -27.94
C GLU A 92 -14.57 5.99 -29.09
N LYS A 93 -14.41 5.09 -30.08
CA LYS A 93 -13.66 5.33 -31.31
C LYS A 93 -14.57 5.19 -32.53
N PRO A 94 -14.45 6.08 -33.53
CA PRO A 94 -15.42 6.17 -34.65
C PRO A 94 -15.35 5.01 -35.64
N THR A 95 -14.24 4.26 -35.67
CA THR A 95 -14.02 3.15 -36.60
C THR A 95 -13.34 1.99 -35.91
N GLY A 96 -13.28 0.84 -36.59
CA GLY A 96 -12.34 -0.23 -36.27
C GLY A 96 -10.88 0.19 -36.52
N GLY A 97 -9.94 -0.63 -36.04
CA GLY A 97 -8.50 -0.43 -36.21
C GLY A 97 -7.81 0.38 -35.12
N TYR A 98 -8.57 0.93 -34.16
CA TYR A 98 -8.01 1.47 -32.92
C TYR A 98 -7.70 0.34 -31.94
N SER A 99 -6.57 0.43 -31.24
CA SER A 99 -6.25 -0.49 -30.14
C SER A 99 -5.48 0.22 -29.04
N ILE A 100 -5.49 -0.37 -27.85
CA ILE A 100 -4.70 0.05 -26.71
C ILE A 100 -4.03 -1.18 -26.10
N LYS A 101 -2.76 -1.06 -25.73
CA LYS A 101 -2.01 -2.10 -25.02
C LYS A 101 -1.23 -1.49 -23.87
N VAL A 102 -0.94 -2.31 -22.86
CA VAL A 102 0.00 -1.94 -21.80
C VAL A 102 1.41 -2.28 -22.27
N ASP A 103 2.30 -1.29 -22.26
CA ASP A 103 3.71 -1.43 -22.63
C ASP A 103 4.57 -1.81 -21.40
N SER A 104 4.37 -1.12 -20.27
CA SER A 104 5.07 -1.42 -19.03
C SER A 104 4.20 -1.17 -17.79
N VAL A 105 4.55 -1.87 -16.71
CA VAL A 105 4.09 -1.55 -15.36
C VAL A 105 5.33 -1.35 -14.50
N GLU A 106 5.41 -0.21 -13.82
CA GLU A 106 6.54 0.19 -13.01
C GLU A 106 6.07 0.55 -11.60
N ASP A 107 6.66 -0.08 -10.58
CA ASP A 107 6.44 0.33 -9.20
C ASP A 107 7.47 1.40 -8.84
N ALA A 108 6.99 2.63 -8.64
CA ALA A 108 7.77 3.69 -8.04
C ALA A 108 7.07 4.14 -6.76
N ASN A 109 7.77 4.05 -5.63
CA ASN A 109 7.31 4.53 -4.33
C ASN A 109 5.96 3.94 -3.88
N GLY A 110 5.59 2.73 -4.32
CA GLY A 110 4.30 2.12 -3.98
C GLY A 110 3.14 2.63 -4.84
N LYS A 111 3.45 3.23 -6.01
CA LYS A 111 2.51 3.55 -7.07
C LYS A 111 2.76 2.65 -8.27
N ALA A 112 1.75 1.93 -8.73
CA ALA A 112 1.74 1.19 -9.98
C ALA A 112 1.59 2.16 -11.15
N ASN A 113 2.68 2.46 -11.84
CA ASN A 113 2.69 3.30 -13.04
C ASN A 113 2.55 2.41 -14.26
N ILE A 114 1.41 2.50 -14.93
CA ILE A 114 1.07 1.74 -16.12
C ILE A 114 1.29 2.65 -17.33
N LEU A 115 2.20 2.25 -18.21
CA LEU A 115 2.42 2.89 -19.48
C LEU A 115 1.59 2.18 -20.56
N VAL A 116 0.77 2.94 -21.28
CA VAL A 116 -0.07 2.42 -22.37
C VAL A 116 0.31 3.02 -23.72
N GLU A 117 0.10 2.24 -24.77
CA GLU A 117 0.29 2.66 -26.15
C GLU A 117 -1.03 2.52 -26.91
N GLU A 118 -1.51 3.62 -27.49
CA GLU A 118 -2.65 3.63 -28.41
C GLU A 118 -2.17 3.51 -29.85
N THR A 119 -2.80 2.62 -30.62
CA THR A 119 -2.61 2.51 -32.07
C THR A 119 -3.84 3.07 -32.77
N LYS A 120 -3.62 3.94 -33.75
CA LYS A 120 -4.67 4.46 -34.64
C LYS A 120 -4.57 3.77 -36.01
N PRO A 121 -5.69 3.55 -36.71
CA PRO A 121 -5.64 3.04 -38.06
C PRO A 121 -4.96 4.04 -39.00
N ASP A 122 -4.23 3.54 -40.00
CA ASP A 122 -3.64 4.39 -41.03
C ASP A 122 -4.72 5.14 -41.79
N LYS A 123 -4.42 6.38 -42.18
CA LYS A 123 -5.35 7.26 -42.92
C LYS A 123 -5.91 6.61 -44.20
N ASN A 124 -5.16 5.69 -44.78
CA ASN A 124 -5.51 4.99 -46.03
C ASN A 124 -5.96 3.53 -45.80
N SER A 125 -6.05 3.08 -44.54
CA SER A 125 -6.49 1.71 -44.26
C SER A 125 -8.01 1.59 -44.39
N LEU A 126 -8.45 0.49 -45.01
CA LEU A 126 -9.85 0.12 -45.08
C LEU A 126 -10.27 -0.47 -43.72
N VAL A 127 -10.90 0.35 -42.89
CA VAL A 127 -11.43 -0.07 -41.59
C VAL A 127 -12.95 0.01 -41.56
N ASN A 128 -13.57 -0.89 -40.79
CA ASN A 128 -15.01 -0.90 -40.58
C ASN A 128 -15.46 0.41 -39.90
N GLN A 129 -16.51 1.04 -40.43
CA GLN A 129 -17.04 2.34 -39.96
C GLN A 129 -18.04 2.15 -38.80
N MET A 130 -17.74 1.23 -37.88
CA MET A 130 -18.55 0.95 -36.71
C MET A 130 -17.85 1.50 -35.48
N VAL A 131 -18.63 2.10 -34.57
CA VAL A 131 -18.14 2.58 -33.28
C VAL A 131 -17.56 1.39 -32.49
N THR A 132 -16.34 1.57 -31.98
CA THR A 132 -15.64 0.56 -31.17
C THR A 132 -15.20 1.12 -29.82
N TYR A 133 -14.91 0.21 -28.88
CA TYR A 133 -14.50 0.52 -27.52
C TYR A 133 -13.23 -0.24 -27.13
N PRO A 134 -12.04 0.16 -27.63
CA PRO A 134 -10.81 -0.56 -27.35
C PRO A 134 -10.43 -0.46 -25.88
N TYR A 135 -10.12 -1.61 -25.27
CA TYR A 135 -9.56 -1.68 -23.92
C TYR A 135 -8.55 -2.82 -23.82
N THR A 136 -7.72 -2.76 -22.77
CA THR A 136 -6.78 -3.83 -22.39
C THR A 136 -6.97 -4.15 -20.92
N ILE A 137 -6.87 -5.43 -20.55
CA ILE A 137 -6.93 -5.88 -19.15
C ILE A 137 -5.58 -6.49 -18.79
N ILE A 138 -5.01 -6.04 -17.68
CA ILE A 138 -3.82 -6.65 -17.11
C ILE A 138 -4.09 -7.21 -15.73
N LYS A 139 -3.37 -8.27 -15.39
CA LYS A 139 -3.19 -8.80 -14.04
C LYS A 139 -1.74 -8.57 -13.65
N THR A 140 -1.53 -8.00 -12.48
CA THR A 140 -0.20 -7.77 -11.93
C THR A 140 -0.22 -7.92 -10.41
N GLN A 141 0.97 -8.09 -9.83
CA GLN A 141 1.14 -8.09 -8.39
C GLN A 141 1.86 -6.81 -8.01
N VAL A 142 1.09 -5.85 -7.51
CA VAL A 142 1.61 -4.61 -6.94
C VAL A 142 1.25 -4.60 -5.48
N SER A 143 2.00 -3.83 -4.73
CA SER A 143 1.96 -3.96 -3.29
C SER A 143 1.39 -2.71 -2.60
N SER A 144 0.67 -1.89 -3.37
CA SER A 144 -0.28 -0.86 -2.96
C SER A 144 -1.12 -0.48 -4.20
N PRO A 145 -2.44 -0.24 -4.09
CA PRO A 145 -3.32 0.05 -5.23
C PRO A 145 -3.24 1.50 -5.74
N ASN A 146 -2.20 2.27 -5.39
CA ASN A 146 -2.02 3.59 -5.98
C ASN A 146 -1.65 3.44 -7.46
N ILE A 147 -2.60 3.63 -8.37
CA ILE A 147 -2.38 3.41 -9.80
C ILE A 147 -2.27 4.75 -10.53
N SER A 148 -1.27 4.85 -11.39
CA SER A 148 -1.16 5.89 -12.42
C SER A 148 -1.26 5.21 -13.76
N VAL A 149 -2.08 5.72 -14.68
CA VAL A 149 -2.06 5.25 -16.06
C VAL A 149 -1.70 6.44 -16.96
N LYS A 150 -0.69 6.27 -17.81
CA LYS A 150 -0.22 7.30 -18.73
C LYS A 150 0.23 6.70 -20.06
N ASN A 151 0.25 7.49 -21.12
CA ASN A 151 0.86 7.08 -22.40
C ASN A 151 2.27 7.66 -22.57
N SER A 152 2.95 7.29 -23.66
CA SER A 152 4.29 7.77 -24.03
C SER A 152 4.38 9.28 -24.28
N SER A 153 3.26 9.96 -24.56
CA SER A 153 3.21 11.43 -24.68
C SER A 153 2.97 12.14 -23.34
N GLY A 154 2.86 11.40 -22.23
CA GLY A 154 2.59 11.95 -20.90
C GLY A 154 1.11 12.26 -20.61
N LYS A 155 0.18 11.88 -21.50
CA LYS A 155 -1.27 11.97 -21.23
C LYS A 155 -1.62 11.02 -20.10
N VAL A 156 -2.37 11.52 -19.12
CA VAL A 156 -2.86 10.73 -17.98
C VAL A 156 -4.28 10.23 -18.28
N TYR A 157 -4.56 8.99 -17.91
CA TYR A 157 -5.91 8.42 -17.95
C TYR A 157 -6.49 8.49 -16.54
N ASP A 158 -7.68 9.06 -16.43
CA ASP A 158 -8.36 9.23 -15.15
C ASP A 158 -8.96 7.92 -14.65
N LEU A 159 -8.99 7.76 -13.33
CA LEU A 159 -9.76 6.70 -12.69
C LEU A 159 -11.25 6.99 -12.90
N LEU A 160 -11.95 6.08 -13.57
CA LEU A 160 -13.38 6.21 -13.83
C LEU A 160 -14.19 5.78 -12.60
N GLY A 161 -15.28 6.49 -12.35
CA GLY A 161 -16.10 6.32 -11.14
C GLY A 161 -15.58 7.05 -9.89
N ALA A 162 -14.58 7.94 -10.01
CA ALA A 162 -13.92 8.60 -8.88
C ALA A 162 -14.51 9.95 -8.42
N LYS A 163 -15.63 10.43 -8.98
CA LYS A 163 -16.26 11.69 -8.53
C LYS A 163 -17.25 11.45 -7.40
N LYS A 164 -17.23 12.38 -6.43
CA LYS A 164 -18.18 12.53 -5.32
C LYS A 164 -19.57 12.79 -5.90
N ASP A 165 -20.56 12.19 -5.28
CA ASP A 165 -21.98 12.18 -5.64
C ASP A 165 -22.33 11.14 -6.71
N ASP A 166 -23.13 10.17 -6.24
CA ASP A 166 -23.71 9.01 -6.92
C ASP A 166 -22.91 7.69 -6.97
N ASP A 167 -23.65 6.61 -6.74
CA ASP A 167 -23.23 5.26 -6.38
C ASP A 167 -22.19 4.60 -7.34
N ASN A 168 -20.88 4.66 -7.06
CA ASN A 168 -19.89 3.61 -7.43
C ASN A 168 -18.47 3.79 -6.81
N PRO A 169 -17.71 2.69 -6.55
CA PRO A 169 -16.56 2.74 -5.65
C PRO A 169 -15.31 3.40 -6.21
N ILE A 170 -14.79 4.37 -5.47
CA ILE A 170 -13.34 4.59 -5.33
C ILE A 170 -12.70 3.22 -4.91
N ILE A 171 -11.41 2.89 -5.11
CA ILE A 171 -10.78 1.73 -4.39
C ILE A 171 -9.37 2.09 -3.87
N GLY A 172 -9.22 3.26 -3.25
CA GLY A 172 -8.01 3.52 -2.44
C GLY A 172 -7.96 2.56 -1.24
N SER A 173 -6.84 2.47 -0.51
CA SER A 173 -6.84 1.83 0.82
C SER A 173 -6.43 2.86 1.86
N SER A 174 -7.14 2.88 2.97
CA SER A 174 -6.90 3.79 4.09
C SER A 174 -6.91 2.98 5.39
N PHE A 175 -6.53 3.63 6.47
CA PHE A 175 -6.74 3.07 7.78
C PHE A 175 -7.16 4.12 8.79
N ILE A 176 -7.83 3.67 9.84
CA ILE A 176 -8.09 4.46 11.03
C ILE A 176 -7.58 3.71 12.27
N LEU A 177 -7.29 4.49 13.31
CA LEU A 177 -7.13 4.01 14.67
C LEU A 177 -8.35 4.49 15.46
N GLY A 178 -8.87 3.65 16.34
CA GLY A 178 -10.03 4.03 17.14
C GLY A 178 -10.50 2.92 18.07
N GLN A 179 -11.62 3.16 18.74
CA GLN A 179 -12.24 2.20 19.64
C GLN A 179 -13.41 1.50 18.98
N LEU A 180 -13.45 0.16 19.09
CA LEU A 180 -14.59 -0.63 18.66
C LEU A 180 -15.79 -0.34 19.57
N LYS A 181 -16.81 0.36 19.08
CA LYS A 181 -18.00 0.72 19.87
C LYS A 181 -19.13 -0.29 19.72
N ASN A 182 -19.28 -0.88 18.53
CA ASN A 182 -20.36 -1.81 18.29
C ASN A 182 -20.03 -2.83 17.19
N ILE A 183 -20.71 -3.97 17.24
CA ILE A 183 -20.71 -4.98 16.17
C ILE A 183 -22.17 -5.30 15.85
N TYR A 184 -22.56 -5.09 14.59
CA TYR A 184 -23.89 -5.45 14.08
C TYR A 184 -23.76 -6.61 13.11
N THR A 185 -24.68 -7.57 13.14
CA THR A 185 -24.66 -8.71 12.23
C THR A 185 -25.98 -8.79 11.47
N THR A 186 -25.89 -8.90 10.15
CA THR A 186 -26.99 -9.21 9.24
C THR A 186 -26.75 -10.57 8.60
N ASN A 187 -27.65 -11.04 7.71
CA ASN A 187 -27.44 -12.28 7.00
C ASN A 187 -26.16 -12.27 6.15
N ASP A 188 -25.89 -11.15 5.47
CA ASP A 188 -24.79 -11.06 4.50
C ASP A 188 -23.51 -10.44 5.09
N PHE A 189 -23.63 -9.56 6.08
CA PHE A 189 -22.54 -8.73 6.55
C PHE A 189 -22.41 -8.65 8.07
N ILE A 190 -21.19 -8.43 8.53
CA ILE A 190 -20.87 -8.00 9.89
C ILE A 190 -20.34 -6.58 9.80
N PHE A 191 -20.98 -5.65 10.50
CA PHE A 191 -20.60 -4.25 10.58
C PHE A 191 -19.88 -3.97 11.90
N LEU A 192 -18.83 -3.17 11.86
CA LEU A 192 -18.05 -2.73 13.01
C LEU A 192 -18.09 -1.20 13.07
N GLU A 193 -18.54 -0.65 14.19
CA GLU A 193 -18.50 0.80 14.44
C GLU A 193 -17.23 1.14 15.20
N ILE A 194 -16.38 1.96 14.60
CA ILE A 194 -15.12 2.40 15.18
C ILE A 194 -15.21 3.90 15.40
N GLN A 195 -14.96 4.32 16.64
CA GLN A 195 -14.91 5.73 17.00
C GLN A 195 -13.45 6.21 17.05
N ASN A 196 -13.15 7.29 16.31
CA ASN A 196 -11.84 7.93 16.33
C ASN A 196 -11.64 8.80 17.59
N GLU A 197 -10.45 9.37 17.77
CA GLU A 197 -10.13 10.23 18.93
C GLU A 197 -10.94 11.54 18.98
N SER A 198 -11.51 11.97 17.85
CA SER A 198 -12.40 13.14 17.76
C SER A 198 -13.86 12.82 18.10
N ASN A 199 -14.13 11.61 18.61
CA ASN A 199 -15.47 11.06 18.88
C ASN A 199 -16.35 10.85 17.64
N GLU A 200 -15.79 10.88 16.43
CA GLU A 200 -16.51 10.57 15.21
C GLU A 200 -16.50 9.06 14.97
N SER A 201 -17.68 8.49 14.69
CA SER A 201 -17.83 7.07 14.40
C SER A 201 -17.90 6.82 12.91
N GLU A 202 -17.13 5.83 12.45
CA GLU A 202 -17.17 5.32 11.08
C GLU A 202 -17.55 3.84 11.10
N LEU A 203 -18.38 3.42 10.15
CA LEU A 203 -18.76 2.02 10.01
C LEU A 203 -17.86 1.32 9.00
N PHE A 204 -17.57 0.05 9.29
CA PHE A 204 -16.87 -0.84 8.38
C PHE A 204 -17.61 -2.15 8.27
N TYR A 205 -17.48 -2.86 7.17
CA TYR A 205 -18.17 -4.14 7.00
C TYR A 205 -17.26 -5.24 6.43
N VAL A 206 -17.61 -6.48 6.77
CA VAL A 206 -17.06 -7.70 6.21
C VAL A 206 -18.19 -8.67 5.88
N ASN A 207 -17.94 -9.65 5.02
CA ASN A 207 -18.92 -10.72 4.78
C ASN A 207 -19.15 -11.53 6.06
N ASN A 208 -20.40 -11.90 6.33
CA ASN A 208 -20.77 -12.75 7.44
C ASN A 208 -20.40 -14.22 7.15
N ASN A 209 -19.13 -14.57 7.31
CA ASN A 209 -18.60 -15.92 7.12
C ASN A 209 -17.70 -16.36 8.28
N ASP A 210 -17.41 -17.66 8.36
CA ASP A 210 -16.65 -18.23 9.48
C ASP A 210 -15.22 -17.70 9.56
N GLN A 211 -14.61 -17.36 8.42
CA GLN A 211 -13.30 -16.72 8.38
C GLN A 211 -13.30 -15.40 9.16
N TRP A 212 -14.26 -14.52 8.88
CA TRP A 212 -14.36 -13.23 9.55
C TRP A 212 -14.83 -13.35 10.99
N LYS A 213 -15.81 -14.21 11.28
CA LYS A 213 -16.23 -14.52 12.66
C LYS A 213 -15.04 -14.95 13.51
N ASN A 214 -14.20 -15.84 13.00
CA ASN A 214 -13.00 -16.29 13.72
C ASN A 214 -11.95 -15.18 13.89
N LYS A 215 -11.79 -14.28 12.91
CA LYS A 215 -10.86 -13.14 13.01
C LYS A 215 -11.29 -12.10 14.07
N ILE A 216 -12.59 -11.91 14.27
CA ILE A 216 -13.12 -10.87 15.17
C ILE A 216 -13.62 -11.39 16.52
N LYS A 217 -13.61 -12.70 16.75
CA LYS A 217 -14.16 -13.34 17.96
C LYS A 217 -13.57 -12.82 19.27
N ASP A 218 -12.31 -12.40 19.24
CA ASP A 218 -11.57 -11.96 20.43
C ASP A 218 -11.67 -10.44 20.65
N LEU A 219 -12.36 -9.71 19.75
CA LEU A 219 -12.58 -8.28 19.90
C LEU A 219 -13.59 -8.01 21.02
N LYS A 220 -13.26 -7.03 21.86
CA LYS A 220 -14.14 -6.56 22.95
C LYS A 220 -14.59 -5.14 22.65
N LEU A 221 -15.82 -4.81 23.02
CA LEU A 221 -16.27 -3.42 22.95
C LEU A 221 -15.36 -2.52 23.79
N ASN A 222 -15.12 -1.33 23.28
CA ASN A 222 -14.17 -0.31 23.75
C ASN A 222 -12.69 -0.71 23.68
N SER A 223 -12.34 -1.84 23.05
CA SER A 223 -10.94 -2.11 22.72
C SER A 223 -10.45 -1.15 21.62
N ASN A 224 -9.22 -0.66 21.76
CA ASN A 224 -8.54 0.03 20.67
C ASN A 224 -8.30 -0.97 19.54
N VAL A 225 -8.45 -0.51 18.30
CA VAL A 225 -8.21 -1.30 17.10
C VAL A 225 -7.59 -0.42 16.02
N SER A 226 -6.81 -1.07 15.16
CA SER A 226 -6.43 -0.52 13.86
C SER A 226 -7.26 -1.17 12.77
N VAL A 227 -7.91 -0.37 11.93
CA VAL A 227 -8.74 -0.86 10.83
C VAL A 227 -8.16 -0.38 9.51
N GLN A 228 -7.79 -1.33 8.66
CA GLN A 228 -7.46 -1.09 7.26
C GLN A 228 -8.69 -1.40 6.42
N TYR A 229 -9.06 -0.49 5.52
CA TYR A 229 -10.26 -0.59 4.70
C TYR A 229 -9.99 -0.11 3.28
N ALA A 230 -10.81 -0.60 2.34
CA ALA A 230 -10.82 -0.06 0.99
C ALA A 230 -11.77 1.15 0.94
N LEU A 231 -11.27 2.27 0.41
CA LEU A 231 -12.00 3.47 0.08
C LEU A 231 -12.81 3.16 -1.17
N GLY A 232 -14.06 2.71 -1.04
CA GLY A 232 -14.98 2.46 -2.15
C GLY A 232 -16.44 2.69 -1.83
N THR A 233 -17.40 2.21 -2.65
CA THR A 233 -18.84 2.44 -2.42
C THR A 233 -19.13 1.83 -1.08
N PRO A 234 -19.48 2.67 -0.11
CA PRO A 234 -19.81 2.17 1.19
C PRO A 234 -21.13 1.41 1.09
N GLN A 235 -21.23 0.30 1.80
CA GLN A 235 -22.52 -0.34 2.01
C GLN A 235 -23.36 0.55 2.92
N LYS A 236 -24.64 0.76 2.60
CA LYS A 236 -25.55 1.47 3.51
C LYS A 236 -26.02 0.52 4.61
N TYR A 237 -25.91 0.96 5.87
CA TYR A 237 -26.48 0.30 7.03
C TYR A 237 -27.10 1.36 7.95
N ASN A 238 -28.41 1.28 8.19
CA ASN A 238 -29.16 2.27 8.98
C ASN A 238 -28.82 3.71 8.60
N GLU A 239 -28.89 4.03 7.30
CA GLU A 239 -28.59 5.35 6.71
C GLU A 239 -27.12 5.81 6.83
N LYS A 240 -26.27 5.06 7.54
CA LYS A 240 -24.83 5.31 7.64
C LYS A 240 -24.08 4.58 6.51
N SER A 241 -23.00 5.19 6.05
CA SER A 241 -22.06 4.62 5.09
C SER A 241 -21.05 3.72 5.80
N ALA A 242 -20.91 2.46 5.37
CA ALA A 242 -19.94 1.51 5.89
C ALA A 242 -18.90 1.11 4.84
N PHE A 243 -17.62 1.23 5.16
CA PHE A 243 -16.54 0.89 4.22
C PHE A 243 -16.10 -0.58 4.31
N PRO A 244 -15.69 -1.21 3.21
CA PRO A 244 -15.22 -2.59 3.22
C PRO A 244 -13.92 -2.74 4.02
N LEU A 245 -13.98 -3.50 5.11
CA LEU A 245 -12.85 -3.79 5.98
C LEU A 245 -11.97 -4.89 5.36
N SER A 246 -10.67 -4.63 5.30
CA SER A 246 -9.67 -5.57 4.79
C SER A 246 -8.87 -6.23 5.91
N LYS A 247 -8.54 -5.46 6.96
CA LYS A 247 -7.78 -5.94 8.11
C LYS A 247 -8.22 -5.19 9.36
N ILE A 248 -8.28 -5.92 10.46
CA ILE A 248 -8.45 -5.35 11.80
C ILE A 248 -7.38 -5.97 12.69
N ASN A 249 -6.69 -5.14 13.48
CA ASN A 249 -5.70 -5.62 14.44
C ASN A 249 -5.94 -4.99 15.81
N LEU A 250 -5.86 -5.83 16.83
CA LEU A 250 -5.71 -5.39 18.21
C LEU A 250 -4.29 -4.83 18.43
N PRO A 251 -4.13 -3.92 19.40
CA PRO A 251 -2.82 -3.50 19.87
C PRO A 251 -2.00 -4.71 20.30
N VAL A 252 -0.68 -4.62 20.11
CA VAL A 252 0.23 -5.57 20.74
C VAL A 252 0.27 -5.33 22.25
N ASP A 253 0.72 -6.34 22.99
CA ASP A 253 1.03 -6.15 24.40
C ASP A 253 2.11 -5.06 24.55
N ILE A 254 1.76 -3.95 25.21
CA ILE A 254 2.63 -2.79 25.34
C ILE A 254 3.96 -3.12 26.03
N ASN A 255 4.01 -4.21 26.82
CA ASN A 255 5.26 -4.66 27.42
C ASN A 255 6.29 -5.11 26.38
N TRP A 256 5.86 -5.50 25.17
CA TRP A 256 6.78 -5.90 24.10
C TRP A 256 7.67 -4.75 23.62
N LEU A 257 7.27 -3.50 23.84
CA LEU A 257 8.08 -2.31 23.52
C LEU A 257 9.31 -2.21 24.45
N LYS A 258 9.30 -2.89 25.60
CA LYS A 258 10.40 -2.90 26.59
C LYS A 258 10.94 -4.29 26.91
N ASP A 259 10.29 -5.35 26.43
CA ASP A 259 10.69 -6.75 26.66
C ASP A 259 12.11 -7.00 26.11
N LYS A 260 12.95 -7.62 26.94
CA LYS A 260 14.36 -7.93 26.68
C LYS A 260 14.54 -9.18 25.80
N ASN A 261 13.49 -9.97 25.59
CA ASN A 261 13.53 -11.13 24.69
C ASN A 261 13.49 -10.74 23.20
N TRP A 262 13.23 -9.46 22.91
CA TRP A 262 13.45 -8.89 21.58
C TRP A 262 14.91 -8.47 21.43
N GLN A 263 15.48 -8.71 20.25
CA GLN A 263 16.78 -8.18 19.89
C GLN A 263 16.62 -6.78 19.31
N ASP A 264 17.14 -5.77 20.02
CA ASP A 264 17.10 -4.39 19.55
C ASP A 264 18.06 -4.15 18.39
N LEU A 265 17.54 -3.50 17.35
CA LEU A 265 18.29 -2.92 16.24
C LEU A 265 18.65 -1.47 16.55
N LYS A 266 19.43 -0.85 15.67
CA LYS A 266 19.79 0.57 15.78
C LYS A 266 18.51 1.43 15.79
N ASN A 267 18.41 2.32 16.78
CA ASN A 267 17.34 3.31 16.84
C ASN A 267 17.61 4.51 15.91
N TYR A 268 16.53 5.15 15.44
CA TYR A 268 16.60 6.32 14.58
C TYR A 268 15.80 7.49 15.16
N SER A 269 16.24 8.71 14.88
CA SER A 269 15.51 9.94 15.23
C SER A 269 15.49 10.88 14.03
N ASN A 270 14.66 11.91 14.09
CA ASN A 270 14.48 12.88 13.01
C ASN A 270 14.10 12.22 11.67
N VAL A 271 13.22 11.21 11.73
CA VAL A 271 12.77 10.45 10.57
C VAL A 271 11.62 11.20 9.87
N SER A 272 11.60 11.19 8.54
CA SER A 272 10.50 11.77 7.75
C SER A 272 9.19 10.98 7.94
N GLN A 273 8.05 11.68 7.95
CA GLN A 273 6.72 11.07 8.06
C GLN A 273 6.41 10.04 6.96
N ASN A 274 7.04 10.16 5.78
CA ASN A 274 6.84 9.26 4.64
C ASN A 274 7.92 8.18 4.53
N LYS A 275 8.70 7.96 5.60
CA LYS A 275 9.84 7.05 5.57
C LYS A 275 9.41 5.63 5.20
N GLN A 276 9.98 5.12 4.12
CA GLN A 276 9.96 3.71 3.78
C GLN A 276 11.23 3.04 4.30
N TRP A 277 11.08 1.85 4.86
CA TRP A 277 12.19 1.08 5.43
C TRP A 277 12.57 -0.07 4.52
N LYS A 278 13.86 -0.21 4.21
CA LYS A 278 14.44 -1.43 3.63
C LYS A 278 15.23 -2.15 4.72
N ILE A 279 14.84 -3.38 5.05
CA ILE A 279 15.55 -4.22 6.03
C ILE A 279 16.21 -5.37 5.29
N CYS A 280 17.52 -5.54 5.49
CA CYS A 280 18.33 -6.55 4.81
C CYS A 280 18.68 -7.70 5.76
N PHE A 281 18.62 -8.91 5.25
CA PHE A 281 18.91 -10.16 5.94
C PHE A 281 20.13 -10.82 5.30
N ASN A 282 20.89 -11.57 6.10
CA ASN A 282 22.05 -12.32 5.62
C ASN A 282 21.67 -13.64 4.92
N GLN A 283 20.40 -14.03 4.99
CA GLN A 283 19.84 -15.25 4.42
C GLN A 283 18.58 -14.93 3.61
N GLN A 284 18.25 -15.83 2.67
CA GLN A 284 17.01 -15.72 1.92
C GLN A 284 15.81 -15.96 2.83
N LEU A 285 14.75 -15.19 2.60
CA LEU A 285 13.50 -15.28 3.32
C LEU A 285 12.53 -16.21 2.60
N LYS A 286 11.63 -16.81 3.37
CA LYS A 286 10.48 -17.55 2.84
C LYS A 286 9.37 -16.55 2.52
N GLU A 287 8.99 -16.44 1.26
CA GLU A 287 8.02 -15.44 0.77
C GLU A 287 6.71 -15.45 1.57
N GLN A 288 6.16 -16.64 1.87
CA GLN A 288 4.94 -16.80 2.66
C GLN A 288 5.04 -16.22 4.09
N ASN A 289 6.26 -16.06 4.61
CA ASN A 289 6.49 -15.53 5.96
C ASN A 289 6.70 -14.01 5.97
N VAL A 290 6.82 -13.37 4.81
CA VAL A 290 6.95 -11.93 4.68
C VAL A 290 5.55 -11.33 4.59
N ASN A 291 4.96 -11.05 5.74
CA ASN A 291 3.59 -10.57 5.85
C ASN A 291 3.39 -9.69 7.09
N GLY A 292 2.24 -9.03 7.16
CA GLY A 292 1.87 -8.12 8.25
C GLY A 292 1.65 -8.76 9.63
N SER A 293 1.84 -10.07 9.79
CA SER A 293 1.81 -10.76 11.09
C SER A 293 3.22 -11.01 11.63
N ASN A 294 4.21 -11.12 10.74
CA ASN A 294 5.61 -11.31 11.09
C ASN A 294 6.43 -10.03 11.01
N VAL A 295 5.95 -9.02 10.28
CA VAL A 295 6.57 -7.70 10.16
C VAL A 295 5.48 -6.66 10.31
N TYR A 296 5.58 -5.81 11.31
CA TYR A 296 4.58 -4.77 11.55
C TYR A 296 5.18 -3.58 12.26
N VAL A 297 4.47 -2.46 12.20
CA VAL A 297 4.84 -1.22 12.88
C VAL A 297 3.80 -0.93 13.96
N THR A 298 4.22 -0.42 15.10
CA THR A 298 3.30 0.08 16.14
C THR A 298 3.65 1.51 16.53
N ASP A 299 2.66 2.24 17.04
CA ASP A 299 2.91 3.44 17.83
C ASP A 299 3.42 3.07 19.24
N SER A 300 3.59 4.09 20.08
CA SER A 300 4.04 3.95 21.47
C SER A 300 2.97 3.38 22.43
N ASN A 301 1.72 3.32 22.00
CA ASN A 301 0.62 2.71 22.74
C ASN A 301 0.44 1.22 22.36
N GLY A 302 1.23 0.72 21.42
CA GLY A 302 1.13 -0.64 20.90
C GLY A 302 0.08 -0.80 19.80
N ASN A 303 -0.59 0.27 19.36
CA ASN A 303 -1.52 0.18 18.24
C ASN A 303 -0.74 -0.13 16.97
N ILE A 304 -1.18 -1.14 16.22
CA ILE A 304 -0.56 -1.49 14.95
C ILE A 304 -0.85 -0.39 13.93
N ILE A 305 0.20 0.13 13.30
CA ILE A 305 0.12 1.05 12.17
C ILE A 305 0.11 0.22 10.89
N PRO A 306 -0.98 0.24 10.11
CA PRO A 306 -1.02 -0.47 8.85
C PRO A 306 0.10 -0.03 7.91
N THR A 307 0.84 -1.01 7.42
CA THR A 307 1.96 -0.85 6.49
C THR A 307 1.92 -1.97 5.45
N ALA A 308 2.38 -1.67 4.23
CA ALA A 308 2.65 -2.67 3.21
C ALA A 308 4.04 -3.27 3.46
N VAL A 309 4.12 -4.60 3.55
CA VAL A 309 5.37 -5.35 3.71
C VAL A 309 5.59 -6.20 2.48
N ARG A 310 6.79 -6.12 1.88
CA ARG A 310 7.10 -6.84 0.63
C ARG A 310 8.47 -7.50 0.70
N LEU A 311 8.59 -8.68 0.12
CA LEU A 311 9.89 -9.29 -0.19
C LEU A 311 10.44 -8.63 -1.46
N LEU A 312 11.69 -8.18 -1.43
CA LEU A 312 12.35 -7.61 -2.59
C LEU A 312 12.94 -8.71 -3.49
N GLU A 313 13.29 -8.36 -4.73
CA GLU A 313 13.78 -9.29 -5.76
C GLU A 313 15.01 -10.11 -5.33
N ASP A 314 15.86 -9.53 -4.46
CA ASP A 314 17.04 -10.21 -3.90
C ASP A 314 16.69 -11.38 -2.96
N LYS A 315 15.40 -11.53 -2.60
CA LYS A 315 14.83 -12.47 -1.64
C LYS A 315 15.46 -12.41 -0.24
N LYS A 316 16.28 -11.39 0.03
CA LYS A 316 17.03 -11.19 1.27
C LYS A 316 16.70 -9.86 1.92
N SER A 317 15.88 -9.04 1.28
CA SER A 317 15.47 -7.75 1.81
C SER A 317 13.96 -7.63 1.81
N ILE A 318 13.43 -6.87 2.76
CA ILE A 318 12.02 -6.48 2.77
C ILE A 318 11.89 -4.96 2.70
N SER A 319 10.80 -4.48 2.11
CA SER A 319 10.34 -3.09 2.23
C SER A 319 9.14 -2.98 3.15
N ILE A 320 9.11 -1.94 3.97
CA ILE A 320 7.98 -1.57 4.84
C ILE A 320 7.56 -0.15 4.48
N THR A 321 6.32 0.02 4.00
CA THR A 321 5.79 1.29 3.51
C THR A 321 4.50 1.63 4.26
N PRO A 322 4.39 2.80 4.90
CA PRO A 322 3.16 3.18 5.58
C PRO A 322 2.06 3.58 4.59
N TYR A 323 0.80 3.23 4.90
CA TYR A 323 -0.35 3.60 4.06
C TYR A 323 -0.73 5.10 4.22
N LYS A 324 -0.36 5.72 5.35
CA LYS A 324 -0.50 7.16 5.62
C LYS A 324 0.80 7.67 6.23
N PRO A 325 1.14 8.96 6.08
CA PRO A 325 2.29 9.55 6.77
C PRO A 325 2.21 9.27 8.28
N TYR A 326 3.35 8.93 8.88
CA TYR A 326 3.48 8.86 10.33
C TYR A 326 3.23 10.24 10.96
N GLU A 327 2.81 10.28 12.21
CA GLU A 327 2.54 11.54 12.93
C GLU A 327 3.83 12.21 13.39
N LEU A 328 3.90 13.54 13.29
CA LEU A 328 5.07 14.34 13.70
C LEU A 328 5.34 14.19 15.19
N GLY A 329 6.62 14.16 15.55
CA GLY A 329 7.10 14.04 16.94
C GLY A 329 6.84 12.69 17.62
N GLN A 330 6.07 11.80 16.99
CA GLN A 330 5.73 10.50 17.58
C GLN A 330 6.84 9.46 17.44
N ASN A 331 6.82 8.50 18.38
CA ASN A 331 7.71 7.33 18.38
C ASN A 331 6.98 6.09 17.89
N TYR A 332 7.64 5.34 17.02
CA TYR A 332 7.14 4.11 16.42
C TYR A 332 8.16 2.97 16.55
N TYR A 333 7.66 1.74 16.48
CA TYR A 333 8.45 0.53 16.61
C TYR A 333 8.20 -0.40 15.43
N ILE A 334 9.26 -0.84 14.76
CA ILE A 334 9.18 -1.97 13.81
C ILE A 334 9.47 -3.26 14.57
N PHE A 335 8.59 -4.24 14.44
CA PHE A 335 8.78 -5.59 14.94
C PHE A 335 8.95 -6.56 13.78
N ILE A 336 9.94 -7.44 13.88
CA ILE A 336 10.21 -8.51 12.93
C ILE A 336 10.31 -9.81 13.73
N THR A 337 9.30 -10.68 13.65
CA THR A 337 9.28 -11.92 14.43
C THR A 337 10.34 -12.91 13.94
N ASN A 338 10.78 -13.80 14.82
CA ASN A 338 11.70 -14.89 14.47
C ASN A 338 11.13 -15.84 13.39
N LYS A 339 9.80 -15.86 13.22
CA LYS A 339 9.07 -16.65 12.21
C LYS A 339 9.31 -16.20 10.78
N ILE A 340 9.87 -15.01 10.55
CA ILE A 340 10.17 -14.53 9.19
C ILE A 340 11.08 -15.49 8.42
N ASN A 341 12.01 -16.17 9.12
CA ASN A 341 12.89 -17.20 8.54
C ASN A 341 12.26 -18.61 8.55
N GLY A 342 11.02 -18.75 9.03
CA GLY A 342 10.34 -20.03 9.20
C GLY A 342 10.84 -20.84 10.38
N THR A 343 11.48 -20.20 11.36
CA THR A 343 11.96 -20.81 12.60
C THR A 343 11.16 -20.26 13.77
N ASP A 344 10.63 -21.14 14.61
CA ASP A 344 10.06 -20.75 15.90
C ASP A 344 11.06 -21.10 17.00
N ASN A 345 11.76 -20.09 17.51
CA ASN A 345 12.74 -20.26 18.58
C ASN A 345 12.22 -19.59 19.85
N SER A 346 11.88 -20.39 20.86
CA SER A 346 11.35 -19.89 22.13
C SER A 346 12.29 -18.96 22.90
N SER A 347 13.59 -18.97 22.59
CA SER A 347 14.61 -18.18 23.32
C SER A 347 14.68 -16.69 22.92
N PHE A 348 14.18 -16.28 21.76
CA PHE A 348 14.10 -14.87 21.38
C PHE A 348 12.90 -14.61 20.46
N LYS A 349 12.23 -13.47 20.63
CA LYS A 349 10.97 -13.15 19.94
C LYS A 349 11.17 -12.68 18.49
N GLY A 350 12.32 -12.08 18.22
CA GLY A 350 12.65 -11.49 16.93
C GLY A 350 13.47 -10.22 17.11
N PHE A 351 13.36 -9.30 16.14
CA PHE A 351 14.01 -8.00 16.15
C PHE A 351 13.02 -6.87 16.39
N ARG A 352 13.48 -5.83 17.09
CA ARG A 352 12.72 -4.60 17.35
C ARG A 352 13.58 -3.40 16.97
N MET A 353 12.97 -2.37 16.40
CA MET A 353 13.65 -1.12 16.06
C MET A 353 12.77 0.07 16.43
N ASN A 354 13.27 1.00 17.24
CA ASN A 354 12.58 2.25 17.54
C ASN A 354 12.98 3.34 16.54
N PHE A 355 12.01 4.15 16.10
CA PHE A 355 12.27 5.37 15.34
C PHE A 355 11.34 6.52 15.74
N GLN A 356 11.91 7.71 15.86
CA GLN A 356 11.17 8.95 16.13
C GLN A 356 11.01 9.78 14.86
N ILE A 357 9.78 10.19 14.58
CA ILE A 357 9.47 11.13 13.50
C ILE A 357 9.88 12.55 13.91
N MET A 358 10.40 13.33 12.96
CA MET A 358 10.75 14.73 13.18
C MET A 358 9.59 15.53 13.81
N ASP A 359 9.93 16.48 14.67
CA ASP A 359 8.95 17.40 15.26
C ASP A 359 8.42 18.38 14.21
N SER A 360 7.23 18.93 14.45
CA SER A 360 6.75 20.09 13.70
C SER A 360 7.57 21.31 14.11
N PHE A 361 8.30 21.91 13.17
CA PHE A 361 8.86 23.24 13.37
C PHE A 361 7.78 24.27 13.03
N THR A 362 7.26 24.97 14.04
CA THR A 362 6.54 26.21 13.80
C THR A 362 7.58 27.27 13.43
N ILE A 363 7.62 27.68 12.16
CA ILE A 363 8.37 28.88 11.78
C ILE A 363 7.67 30.05 12.48
N LYS A 364 8.37 30.67 13.43
CA LYS A 364 7.93 31.90 14.08
C LYS A 364 8.17 33.11 13.19
#